data_AF-X1U6F5-F1
#
_entry.id   AF-X1U6F5-F1
#
_cell.length_a   1.000
_cell.length_b   1.000
_cell.length_c   1.000
_cell.angle_alpha   90.00
_cell.angle_beta   90.00
_cell.angle_gamma   90.00
#
_symmetry.space_group_name_H-M   'P 1'
#
loop_
_entity.id
_entity.type
_entity.pdbx_description
1 polymer ?
#
loop_
_entity_poly.entity_id
_entity_poly.type
_entity_poly.pdbx_seq_one_letter_code
_entity_poly.pdbx_strand_id
1 'polypeptide(L)'
;MGQGWDCPPYSLDTCDQVRKNESAPLTKVLPGKGREDYKQDLVVALRASGRHSEALAVAACGEDYKVGKCLDCGAQPAFPITCDHRLCPDCAARRAAILVSEHEDMLKQLRYPKMLTLTFLSVKHLDKAYIKWARNCFTRLRRRKVMASCWGGIYSFEVTHSAEY
;
A
#
# COMPACT_ATOMS: atom_id res chain seq x y z
N MET A 1 -34.84 -6.17 -23.46
CA MET A 1 -33.87 -5.07 -23.67
C MET A 1 -33.03 -4.97 -22.40
N GLY A 2 -31.91 -5.69 -22.37
CA GLY A 2 -31.03 -5.73 -21.19
C GLY A 2 -30.05 -4.55 -21.24
N GLN A 3 -30.06 -3.72 -20.21
CA GLN A 3 -29.10 -2.64 -20.08
C GLN A 3 -27.74 -3.23 -19.70
N GLY A 4 -26.75 -3.02 -20.57
CA GLY A 4 -25.36 -3.35 -20.33
C GLY A 4 -24.83 -2.55 -19.15
N TRP A 5 -24.21 -3.25 -18.21
CA TRP A 5 -23.46 -2.62 -17.14
C TRP A 5 -22.11 -2.22 -17.74
N ASP A 6 -21.98 -0.95 -18.11
CA ASP A 6 -20.69 -0.36 -18.45
C ASP A 6 -19.83 -0.36 -17.18
N CYS A 7 -18.89 -1.30 -17.08
CA CYS A 7 -17.79 -1.20 -16.13
C CYS A 7 -16.93 0.00 -16.53
N PRO A 8 -16.82 1.05 -15.68
CA PRO A 8 -15.87 2.12 -15.97
C PRO A 8 -14.45 1.52 -16.02
N PRO A 9 -13.59 1.99 -16.94
CA PRO A 9 -12.21 1.54 -16.99
C PRO A 9 -11.54 1.85 -15.65
N TYR A 10 -10.99 0.81 -15.02
CA TYR A 10 -10.17 0.94 -13.83
C TYR A 10 -8.91 1.73 -14.18
N SER A 11 -8.98 3.06 -14.03
CA SER A 11 -7.83 3.94 -14.16
C SER A 11 -7.07 3.94 -12.84
N LEU A 12 -5.81 3.48 -12.90
CA LEU A 12 -4.83 3.59 -11.83
C LEU A 12 -4.42 5.05 -11.54
N ASP A 13 -4.96 6.03 -12.28
CA ASP A 13 -4.64 7.46 -12.16
C ASP A 13 -5.50 8.21 -11.12
N THR A 14 -6.34 7.52 -10.35
CA THR A 14 -7.21 8.16 -9.34
C THR A 14 -6.48 8.58 -8.04
N CYS A 15 -5.19 8.92 -8.13
CA CYS A 15 -4.50 9.71 -7.10
C CYS A 15 -4.97 11.18 -7.03
N ASP A 16 -5.94 11.58 -7.87
CA ASP A 16 -6.44 12.96 -7.96
C ASP A 16 -7.35 13.44 -6.82
N GLN A 17 -7.62 12.62 -5.79
CA GLN A 17 -8.49 13.03 -4.66
C GLN A 17 -7.82 13.94 -3.61
N VAL A 18 -6.62 14.47 -3.86
CA VAL A 18 -5.90 15.38 -2.93
C VAL A 18 -6.26 16.87 -3.14
N ARG A 19 -7.15 17.23 -4.07
CA ARG A 19 -7.49 18.65 -4.33
C ARG A 19 -8.67 19.17 -3.50
N LYS A 20 -8.40 19.57 -2.25
CA LYS A 20 -9.18 20.59 -1.50
C LYS A 20 -8.31 21.39 -0.52
N ASN A 21 -7.18 21.91 -0.97
CA ASN A 21 -6.41 22.93 -0.25
C ASN A 21 -5.88 23.96 -1.27
N GLU A 22 -6.77 24.84 -1.75
CA GLU A 22 -6.46 25.81 -2.82
C GLU A 22 -5.77 27.11 -2.34
N SER A 23 -5.32 27.21 -1.08
CA SER A 23 -4.79 28.48 -0.54
C SER A 23 -3.32 28.48 -0.11
N ALA A 24 -2.55 27.41 -0.38
CA ALA A 24 -1.11 27.42 -0.15
C ALA A 24 -0.37 27.51 -1.50
N PRO A 25 0.51 28.50 -1.73
CA PRO A 25 1.38 28.47 -2.91
C PRO A 25 2.25 27.22 -2.80
N LEU A 26 2.07 26.28 -3.73
CA LEU A 26 2.87 25.08 -3.91
C LEU A 26 4.33 25.49 -4.17
N THR A 27 5.08 25.69 -3.10
CA THR A 27 6.50 26.00 -3.16
C THR A 27 7.25 24.77 -3.68
N LYS A 28 7.66 24.86 -4.95
CA LYS A 28 8.62 23.99 -5.65
C LYS A 28 8.21 22.51 -5.70
N VAL A 29 7.58 22.13 -6.79
CA VAL A 29 7.59 20.73 -7.25
C VAL A 29 9.05 20.38 -7.51
N LEU A 30 9.69 19.68 -6.58
CA LEU A 30 10.95 19.00 -6.89
C LEU A 30 10.69 18.12 -8.12
N PRO A 31 11.57 18.08 -9.13
CA PRO A 31 11.42 17.16 -10.24
C PRO A 31 11.36 15.75 -9.65
N GLY A 32 10.15 15.21 -9.53
CA GLY A 32 9.92 13.93 -8.89
C GLY A 32 10.55 12.88 -9.78
N LYS A 33 11.46 12.09 -9.22
CA LYS A 33 11.93 10.86 -9.88
C LYS A 33 10.72 10.09 -10.40
N GLY A 34 10.78 9.66 -11.65
CA GLY A 34 9.74 8.84 -12.27
C GLY A 34 9.71 7.44 -11.64
N ARG A 35 8.63 6.70 -11.89
CA ARG A 35 8.49 5.31 -11.45
C ARG A 35 9.66 4.42 -11.93
N GLU A 36 10.11 4.65 -13.15
CA GLU A 36 11.24 3.94 -13.74
C GLU A 36 12.56 4.28 -13.05
N ASP A 37 12.77 5.55 -12.67
CA ASP A 37 13.96 5.96 -11.93
C ASP A 37 14.06 5.23 -10.58
N TYR A 38 12.94 5.11 -9.85
CA TYR A 38 12.89 4.33 -8.61
C TYR A 38 13.15 2.83 -8.82
N LYS A 39 12.65 2.27 -9.92
CA LYS A 39 12.90 0.87 -10.30
C LYS A 39 14.40 0.67 -10.55
N GLN A 40 15.03 1.59 -11.30
CA GLN A 40 16.45 1.54 -11.60
C GLN A 40 17.33 1.74 -10.36
N ASP A 41 17.01 2.69 -9.49
CA ASP A 41 17.71 2.91 -8.22
C ASP A 41 17.69 1.64 -7.35
N LEU A 42 16.54 0.96 -7.28
CA LEU A 42 16.40 -0.29 -6.56
C LEU A 42 17.26 -1.41 -7.18
N VAL A 43 17.29 -1.52 -8.51
CA VAL A 43 18.13 -2.50 -9.21
C VAL A 43 19.61 -2.25 -8.90
N VAL A 44 20.06 -0.99 -8.92
CA VAL A 44 21.44 -0.61 -8.58
C VAL A 44 21.75 -1.00 -7.12
N ALA A 45 20.87 -0.68 -6.18
CA ALA A 45 21.05 -1.03 -4.77
C ALA A 45 21.08 -2.55 -4.52
N LEU A 46 20.24 -3.33 -5.20
CA LEU A 46 20.22 -4.79 -5.11
C LEU A 46 21.50 -5.40 -5.70
N ARG A 47 22.03 -4.85 -6.80
CA ARG A 47 23.32 -5.29 -7.36
C ARG A 47 24.48 -4.97 -6.43
N ALA A 48 24.50 -3.76 -5.86
CA ALA A 48 25.54 -3.33 -4.93
C ALA A 48 25.58 -4.18 -3.65
N SER A 49 24.43 -4.74 -3.24
CA SER A 49 24.32 -5.66 -2.09
C SER A 49 24.53 -7.14 -2.45
N GLY A 50 24.92 -7.47 -3.69
CA GLY A 50 25.16 -8.85 -4.13
C GLY A 50 23.90 -9.67 -4.42
N ARG A 51 22.70 -9.06 -4.35
CA ARG A 51 21.40 -9.72 -4.58
C ARG A 51 21.03 -9.71 -6.07
N HIS A 52 21.88 -10.31 -6.88
CA HIS A 52 21.79 -10.23 -8.35
C HIS A 52 20.52 -10.85 -8.94
N SER A 53 20.04 -11.98 -8.40
CA SER A 53 18.82 -12.63 -8.87
C SER A 53 17.58 -11.75 -8.69
N GLU A 54 17.49 -11.09 -7.54
CA GLU A 54 16.40 -10.15 -7.24
C GLU A 54 16.51 -8.89 -8.09
N ALA A 55 17.72 -8.38 -8.32
CA ALA A 55 17.94 -7.24 -9.21
C ALA A 55 17.47 -7.54 -10.64
N LEU A 56 17.74 -8.75 -11.15
CA LEU A 56 17.25 -9.20 -12.46
C LEU A 56 15.72 -9.32 -12.47
N ALA A 57 15.14 -9.93 -11.43
CA ALA A 57 13.69 -10.06 -11.31
C ALA A 57 12.98 -8.70 -11.25
N VAL A 58 13.53 -7.73 -10.49
CA VAL A 58 12.98 -6.37 -10.42
C VAL A 58 13.10 -5.66 -11.76
N ALA A 59 14.24 -5.77 -12.46
CA ALA A 59 14.41 -5.16 -13.78
C ALA A 59 13.39 -5.69 -14.79
N ALA A 60 13.18 -7.01 -14.84
CA ALA A 60 12.21 -7.66 -15.74
C ALA A 60 10.75 -7.60 -15.26
N CYS A 61 10.47 -6.95 -14.12
CA CYS A 61 9.13 -6.92 -13.54
C CYS A 61 8.16 -6.18 -14.47
N GLY A 62 7.09 -6.87 -14.88
CA GLY A 62 6.04 -6.30 -15.74
C GLY A 62 6.34 -6.32 -17.24
N GLU A 63 7.49 -6.84 -17.68
CA GLU A 63 7.85 -6.94 -19.10
C GLU A 63 7.13 -8.12 -19.78
N ASP A 64 7.07 -9.26 -19.08
CA ASP A 64 6.43 -10.48 -19.57
C ASP A 64 4.97 -10.60 -19.11
N TYR A 65 4.14 -11.23 -19.93
CA TYR A 65 2.72 -11.43 -19.64
C TYR A 65 2.32 -12.90 -19.80
N LYS A 66 1.49 -13.39 -18.87
CA LYS A 66 0.77 -14.65 -19.02
C LYS A 66 -0.61 -14.37 -19.61
N VAL A 67 -0.91 -14.98 -20.74
CA VAL A 67 -2.23 -14.86 -21.38
C VAL A 67 -3.08 -16.05 -20.95
N GLY A 68 -4.16 -15.78 -20.23
CA GLY A 68 -5.21 -16.77 -19.96
C GLY A 68 -6.20 -16.82 -21.11
N LYS A 69 -6.91 -17.95 -21.27
CA LYS A 69 -8.07 -18.03 -22.17
C LYS A 69 -9.30 -18.43 -21.33
N CYS A 70 -10.32 -17.59 -21.33
CA CYS A 70 -11.61 -17.90 -20.73
C CYS A 70 -12.28 -19.02 -21.53
N LEU A 71 -12.73 -20.08 -20.85
CA LEU A 71 -13.40 -21.20 -21.49
C LEU A 71 -14.84 -20.88 -21.89
N ASP A 72 -15.48 -19.93 -21.20
CA ASP A 72 -16.90 -19.61 -21.42
C ASP A 72 -17.11 -18.53 -22.50
N CYS A 73 -16.40 -17.41 -22.41
CA CYS A 73 -16.56 -16.28 -23.33
C CYS A 73 -15.41 -16.15 -24.36
N GLY A 74 -14.38 -16.98 -24.27
CA GLY A 74 -13.23 -16.94 -25.17
C GLY A 74 -12.27 -15.76 -24.97
N ALA A 75 -12.54 -14.85 -24.03
CA ALA A 75 -11.68 -13.70 -23.75
C ALA A 75 -10.25 -14.13 -23.36
N GLN A 76 -9.26 -13.34 -23.75
CA GLN A 76 -7.85 -13.61 -23.51
C GLN A 76 -7.18 -12.54 -22.65
N PRO A 77 -7.47 -12.48 -21.34
CA PRO A 77 -6.82 -11.51 -20.46
C PRO A 77 -5.32 -11.80 -20.32
N ALA A 78 -4.52 -10.74 -20.42
CA ALA A 78 -3.08 -10.78 -20.17
C ALA A 78 -2.79 -10.29 -18.75
N PHE A 79 -1.97 -11.06 -18.02
CA PHE A 79 -1.56 -10.76 -16.66
C PHE A 79 -0.04 -10.54 -16.62
N PRO A 80 0.46 -9.39 -16.15
CA PRO A 80 1.90 -9.15 -16.06
C PRO A 80 2.54 -10.12 -15.06
N ILE A 81 3.72 -10.63 -15.39
CA ILE A 81 4.55 -11.40 -14.47
C ILE A 81 5.26 -10.41 -13.53
N THR A 82 5.00 -10.55 -12.24
CA THR A 82 5.52 -9.65 -11.21
C THR A 82 6.69 -10.27 -10.46
N CYS A 83 7.63 -9.42 -10.02
CA CYS A 83 8.76 -9.87 -9.18
C CYS A 83 8.38 -10.03 -7.70
N ASP A 84 7.24 -9.49 -7.29
CA ASP A 84 6.71 -9.44 -5.91
C ASP A 84 7.64 -8.81 -4.86
N HIS A 85 8.76 -8.21 -5.27
CA HIS A 85 9.68 -7.51 -4.39
C HIS A 85 8.96 -6.35 -3.67
N ARG A 86 9.15 -6.23 -2.35
CA ARG A 86 8.43 -5.26 -1.50
C ARG A 86 8.65 -3.80 -1.92
N LEU A 87 9.86 -3.50 -2.36
CA LEU A 87 10.28 -2.14 -2.76
C LEU A 87 10.11 -1.87 -4.26
N CYS A 88 9.76 -2.88 -5.07
CA CYS A 88 9.54 -2.66 -6.50
C CYS A 88 8.34 -1.70 -6.66
N PRO A 89 8.47 -0.59 -7.40
CA PRO A 89 7.39 0.39 -7.51
C PRO A 89 6.14 -0.20 -8.17
N ASP A 90 6.30 -1.14 -9.10
CA ASP A 90 5.17 -1.80 -9.76
C ASP A 90 4.40 -2.71 -8.82
N CYS A 91 5.11 -3.58 -8.12
CA CYS A 91 4.51 -4.51 -7.18
C CYS A 91 3.95 -3.80 -5.95
N ALA A 92 4.61 -2.72 -5.49
CA ALA A 92 4.12 -1.89 -4.40
C ALA A 92 2.82 -1.17 -4.79
N ALA A 93 2.76 -0.56 -5.97
CA ALA A 93 1.54 0.07 -6.48
C ALA A 93 0.40 -0.94 -6.63
N ARG A 94 0.67 -2.13 -7.20
CA ARG A 94 -0.31 -3.22 -7.31
C ARG A 94 -0.87 -3.65 -5.95
N ARG A 95 0.00 -3.87 -4.96
CA ARG A 95 -0.43 -4.25 -3.60
C ARG A 95 -1.24 -3.14 -2.94
N ALA A 96 -0.82 -1.88 -3.08
CA ALA A 96 -1.56 -0.74 -2.57
C ALA A 96 -2.95 -0.66 -3.21
N ALA A 97 -3.05 -0.88 -4.52
CA ALA A 97 -4.30 -0.89 -5.26
C ALA A 97 -5.26 -1.99 -4.77
N ILE A 98 -4.75 -3.19 -4.51
CA ILE A 98 -5.53 -4.30 -3.90
C ILE A 98 -6.03 -3.89 -2.52
N LEU A 99 -5.13 -3.41 -1.64
CA LEU A 99 -5.49 -2.99 -0.28
C LEU A 99 -6.54 -1.86 -0.28
N VAL A 100 -6.42 -0.90 -1.20
CA VAL A 100 -7.41 0.15 -1.39
C VAL A 100 -8.75 -0.46 -1.80
N SER A 101 -8.77 -1.39 -2.76
CA SER A 101 -10.01 -2.04 -3.21
C SER A 101 -10.70 -2.86 -2.12
N GLU A 102 -9.94 -3.53 -1.26
CA GLU A 102 -10.48 -4.31 -0.13
C GLU A 102 -11.06 -3.45 1.00
N HIS A 103 -10.63 -2.19 1.08
CA HIS A 103 -11.00 -1.27 2.15
C HIS A 103 -11.76 -0.03 1.64
N GLU A 104 -12.08 0.03 0.35
CA GLU A 104 -12.54 1.23 -0.33
C GLU A 104 -13.81 1.80 0.32
N ASP A 105 -14.80 0.95 0.58
CA ASP A 105 -16.07 1.37 1.18
C ASP A 105 -15.89 1.93 2.58
N MET A 106 -15.01 1.33 3.37
CA MET A 106 -14.70 1.81 4.72
C MET A 106 -13.92 3.12 4.66
N LEU A 107 -12.95 3.24 3.75
CA LEU A 107 -12.17 4.46 3.54
C LEU A 107 -13.06 5.63 3.10
N LYS A 108 -14.04 5.39 2.21
CA LYS A 108 -15.02 6.40 1.77
C LYS A 108 -15.91 6.90 2.91
N GLN A 109 -16.16 6.08 3.93
CA GLN A 109 -16.95 6.45 5.11
C GLN A 109 -16.15 7.23 6.15
N LEU A 110 -14.81 7.20 6.09
CA LEU A 110 -13.96 7.91 7.05
C LEU A 110 -14.05 9.43 6.84
N ARG A 111 -14.68 10.11 7.80
CA ARG A 111 -14.64 11.57 7.91
C ARG A 111 -13.49 11.97 8.82
N TYR A 112 -12.46 12.62 8.25
CA TYR A 112 -11.27 13.11 8.97
C TYR A 112 -10.43 12.01 9.64
N PRO A 113 -9.85 11.07 8.87
CA PRO A 113 -9.00 10.02 9.44
C PRO A 113 -7.85 10.64 10.25
N LYS A 114 -7.62 10.09 11.45
CA LYS A 114 -6.49 10.47 12.31
C LYS A 114 -5.49 9.33 12.31
N MET A 115 -4.26 9.61 11.87
CA MET A 115 -3.15 8.68 11.99
C MET A 115 -2.48 8.88 13.36
N LEU A 116 -2.40 7.81 14.14
CA LEU A 116 -1.74 7.81 15.44
C LEU A 116 -0.67 6.73 15.44
N THR A 117 0.56 7.13 15.75
CA THR A 117 1.68 6.20 15.90
C THR A 117 1.99 6.05 17.37
N LEU A 118 1.99 4.81 17.87
CA LEU A 118 2.46 4.48 19.20
C LEU A 118 3.74 3.66 19.08
N THR A 119 4.86 4.28 19.44
CA THR A 119 6.17 3.65 19.41
C THR A 119 6.49 3.02 20.76
N PHE A 120 6.93 1.76 20.77
CA PHE A 120 7.46 1.07 21.95
C PHE A 120 8.97 0.98 21.82
N LEU A 121 9.73 1.36 22.86
CA LEU A 121 11.20 1.49 22.78
C LEU A 121 11.96 0.14 22.76
N SER A 122 11.34 -0.94 23.24
CA SER A 122 11.74 -2.35 23.06
C SER A 122 10.77 -3.20 23.88
N VAL A 123 10.39 -4.38 23.39
CA VAL A 123 9.46 -5.27 24.09
C VAL A 123 10.08 -6.66 24.17
N LYS A 124 10.10 -7.26 25.37
CA LYS A 124 10.72 -8.59 25.59
C LYS A 124 10.06 -9.68 24.76
N HIS A 125 8.73 -9.63 24.64
CA HIS A 125 7.94 -10.58 23.88
C HIS A 125 6.83 -9.84 23.13
N LEU A 126 6.69 -10.13 21.84
CA LEU A 126 5.57 -9.70 21.03
C LEU A 126 4.66 -10.89 20.77
N ASP A 127 3.83 -11.22 21.76
CA ASP A 127 2.85 -12.29 21.65
C ASP A 127 1.43 -11.75 21.39
N LYS A 128 0.48 -12.67 21.22
CA LYS A 128 -0.94 -12.34 21.02
C LYS A 128 -1.51 -11.53 22.19
N ALA A 129 -1.06 -11.78 23.42
CA ALA A 129 -1.54 -11.07 24.61
C ALA A 129 -1.05 -9.62 24.60
N TYR A 130 0.20 -9.38 24.19
CA TYR A 130 0.79 -8.06 24.05
C TYR A 130 0.09 -7.23 22.96
N ILE A 131 -0.17 -7.82 21.79
CA ILE A 131 -0.93 -7.16 20.71
C ILE A 131 -2.33 -6.80 21.20
N LYS A 132 -3.01 -7.71 21.93
CA LYS A 132 -4.33 -7.43 22.52
C LYS A 132 -4.25 -6.30 23.55
N TRP A 133 -3.22 -6.27 24.38
CA TRP A 133 -2.98 -5.19 25.34
C TRP A 133 -2.76 -3.85 24.64
N ALA A 134 -1.93 -3.79 23.59
CA ALA A 134 -1.70 -2.58 22.81
C ALA A 134 -3.00 -2.05 22.17
N ARG A 135 -3.84 -2.93 21.61
CA ARG A 135 -5.18 -2.56 21.11
C ARG A 135 -6.10 -2.04 22.21
N ASN A 136 -5.99 -2.57 23.43
CA ASN A 136 -6.75 -2.08 24.58
C ASN A 136 -6.30 -0.67 25.00
N CYS A 137 -5.02 -0.31 24.84
CA CYS A 137 -4.54 1.05 25.07
C CYS A 137 -5.25 2.07 24.16
N PHE A 138 -5.38 1.78 22.86
CA PHE A 138 -6.17 2.60 21.94
C PHE A 138 -7.67 2.60 22.29
N THR A 139 -8.21 1.48 22.77
CA THR A 139 -9.60 1.43 23.25
C THR A 139 -9.82 2.35 24.46
N ARG A 140 -8.87 2.44 25.38
CA ARG A 140 -8.92 3.40 26.50
C ARG A 140 -8.82 4.84 26.01
N LEU A 141 -7.99 5.09 25.00
CA LEU A 141 -7.85 6.42 24.38
C LEU A 141 -9.16 6.88 23.74
N ARG A 142 -9.88 5.99 23.03
CA ARG A 142 -11.21 6.29 22.45
C ARG A 142 -12.27 6.70 23.46
N ARG A 143 -12.11 6.32 24.74
CA ARG A 143 -13.02 6.75 25.82
C ARG A 143 -12.74 8.19 26.29
N ARG A 144 -11.66 8.82 25.83
CA ARG A 144 -11.33 10.22 26.18
C ARG A 144 -12.04 11.17 25.23
N LYS A 145 -12.40 12.37 25.72
CA LYS A 145 -13.10 13.41 24.95
C LYS A 145 -12.45 13.69 23.58
N VAL A 146 -11.11 13.70 23.53
CA VAL A 146 -10.32 13.95 22.32
C VAL A 146 -10.53 12.91 21.20
N MET A 147 -10.94 11.68 21.53
CA MET A 147 -11.16 10.59 20.57
C MET A 147 -12.57 9.98 20.70
N ALA A 148 -13.49 10.66 21.38
CA ALA A 148 -14.84 10.15 21.65
C ALA A 148 -15.66 9.96 20.36
N SER A 149 -15.33 10.68 19.28
CA SER A 149 -15.95 10.54 17.96
C SER A 149 -15.35 9.41 17.11
N CYS A 150 -14.29 8.75 17.55
CA CYS A 150 -13.65 7.68 16.79
C CYS A 150 -14.38 6.33 17.00
N TRP A 151 -15.14 5.91 15.99
CA TRP A 151 -15.87 4.64 16.00
C TRP A 151 -14.95 3.41 15.92
N GLY A 152 -13.86 3.52 15.17
CA GLY A 152 -12.99 2.40 14.81
C GLY A 152 -11.59 2.85 14.42
N GLY A 153 -10.82 1.93 13.84
CA GLY A 153 -9.50 2.21 13.31
C GLY A 153 -8.85 0.98 12.70
N ILE A 154 -7.97 1.20 11.74
CA ILE A 154 -7.05 0.20 11.20
C ILE A 154 -5.78 0.24 12.05
N TYR A 155 -5.26 -0.92 12.43
CA TYR A 155 -4.03 -1.03 13.20
C TYR A 155 -2.95 -1.66 12.33
N SER A 156 -1.84 -0.95 12.15
CA SER A 156 -0.59 -1.51 11.61
C SER A 156 0.39 -1.68 12.77
N PHE A 157 0.99 -2.86 12.88
CA PHE A 157 2.07 -3.13 13.82
C PHE A 157 3.36 -3.27 13.05
N GLU A 158 4.24 -2.29 13.21
CA GLU A 158 5.59 -2.33 12.66
C GLU A 158 6.55 -2.76 13.76
N VAL A 159 7.35 -3.78 13.48
CA VAL A 159 8.22 -4.44 14.45
C VAL A 159 9.62 -4.48 13.88
N THR A 160 10.58 -3.93 14.61
CA THR A 160 11.99 -4.06 14.32
C THR A 160 12.56 -5.13 15.26
N HIS A 161 13.16 -6.18 14.72
CA HIS A 161 13.82 -7.21 15.51
C HIS A 161 15.31 -6.86 15.63
N SER A 162 15.74 -6.40 16.80
CA SER A 162 17.16 -6.31 17.16
C SER A 162 17.58 -7.65 17.79
N ALA A 163 18.60 -8.30 17.22
CA ALA A 163 19.10 -9.59 17.71
C ALA A 163 19.80 -9.52 19.09
N GLU A 164 19.97 -8.32 19.64
CA GLU A 164 20.60 -8.08 20.94
C GLU A 164 19.57 -8.17 22.08
N TYR A 165 19.18 -9.38 22.47
CA TYR A 165 18.63 -9.69 23.79
C TYR A 165 19.01 -11.10 24.23
#